data_AF-A0A3N5H5I6-F1
#
_entry.id   AF-A0A3N5H5I6-F1
#
_cell.length_a   1.000
_cell.length_b   1.000
_cell.length_c   1.000
_cell.angle_alpha   90.00
_cell.angle_beta   90.00
_cell.angle_gamma   90.00
#
_symmetry.space_group_name_H-M   'P 1'
#
loop_
_entity.id
_entity.type
_entity.pdbx_description
1 polymer ?
#
loop_
_entity_poly.entity_id
_entity_poly.type
_entity_poly.pdbx_seq_one_letter_code
_entity_poly.pdbx_strand_id
1 'polypeptide(L)'
;MPRPRLLVVDDNLELLSLLTHLFEDAGYDVVSASKAKQALDVARGNAPALAVLDVLLPDLMGYHLADQLRKEFPQLPVIFVTGVFKGGKHGAEAKQKHGAVAWFEKPFEARKLLEAVAQHVPAALPSASGGTEEFEVELDIDIEEDDQPDTMELTGKIKVSHGSDDGSAELHGADLRARPMERLPDTLVRTRPVGTPPAPPPTKALRRGELRDNLPSLITAFFQTRETGELGVQRGQVKKVVYFEGGMPVFSLSNLLSDRLGQFLVRTGKIRPEQLADVALMAQQTKRRTGDILVERGLLRDTERLYYVGQQVKSIIYSLFAWEEGTYVMSFGGKARGETLKLDVNPANLIVRGVKKLYKAERVKRILALEDRLVPSRQPVYPQSDIELERWESDLLAHADGTRTVAELIAFARRPEPVVQLTLASLLAVHALEKPAS
;
A
#
# COMPACT_ATOMS: atom_id res chain seq x y z
N MET A 1 36.66 20.69 -0.56
CA MET A 1 36.05 20.78 0.78
C MET A 1 35.45 19.43 1.13
N PRO A 2 35.35 19.04 2.41
CA PRO A 2 34.64 17.81 2.78
C PRO A 2 33.20 17.88 2.28
N ARG A 3 32.66 16.74 1.80
CA ARG A 3 31.28 16.66 1.33
C ARG A 3 30.34 16.91 2.52
N PRO A 4 29.31 17.76 2.39
CA PRO A 4 28.35 17.96 3.46
C PRO A 4 27.60 16.65 3.73
N ARG A 5 27.38 16.34 5.01
CA ARG A 5 26.75 15.09 5.40
C ARG A 5 25.24 15.24 5.53
N LEU A 6 24.48 14.33 4.94
CA LEU A 6 23.03 14.24 5.09
C LEU A 6 22.66 13.02 5.94
N LEU A 7 21.71 13.19 6.85
CA LEU A 7 21.03 12.09 7.50
C LEU A 7 19.72 11.81 6.76
N VAL A 8 19.55 10.59 6.22
CA VAL A 8 18.29 10.19 5.58
C VAL A 8 17.65 9.08 6.41
N VAL A 9 16.38 9.23 6.75
CA VAL A 9 15.66 8.28 7.60
C VAL A 9 14.33 7.93 7.00
N ASP A 10 14.17 6.67 6.60
CA ASP A 10 12.95 6.16 5.95
C ASP A 10 12.86 4.64 6.20
N ASP A 11 11.68 4.12 6.51
CA ASP A 11 11.49 2.70 6.79
C ASP A 11 11.35 1.85 5.52
N ASN A 12 11.07 2.52 4.39
CA ASN A 12 11.13 1.90 3.08
C ASN A 12 12.61 1.83 2.62
N LEU A 13 13.21 0.66 2.74
CA LEU A 13 14.61 0.40 2.38
C LEU A 13 14.94 0.73 0.91
N GLU A 14 13.99 0.52 -0.01
CA GLU A 14 14.16 0.85 -1.44
C GLU A 14 14.28 2.37 -1.63
N LEU A 15 13.37 3.13 -1.02
CA LEU A 15 13.39 4.60 -1.07
C LEU A 15 14.61 5.16 -0.34
N LEU A 16 14.96 4.59 0.81
CA LEU A 16 16.15 4.96 1.57
C LEU A 16 17.42 4.77 0.74
N SER A 17 17.54 3.65 0.02
CA SER A 17 18.65 3.35 -0.90
C SER A 17 18.68 4.34 -2.08
N LEU A 18 17.53 4.55 -2.74
CA LEU A 18 17.40 5.48 -3.85
C LEU A 18 17.80 6.92 -3.47
N LEU A 19 17.30 7.42 -2.33
CA LEU A 19 17.64 8.74 -1.83
C LEU A 19 19.12 8.85 -1.44
N THR A 20 19.68 7.77 -0.87
CA THR A 20 21.11 7.71 -0.55
C THR A 20 21.95 7.89 -1.80
N HIS A 21 21.72 7.08 -2.84
CA HIS A 21 22.43 7.21 -4.12
C HIS A 21 22.22 8.57 -4.79
N LEU A 22 20.99 9.08 -4.81
CA LEU A 22 20.66 10.38 -5.39
C LEU A 22 21.49 11.51 -4.75
N PHE A 23 21.62 11.52 -3.43
CA PHE A 23 22.37 12.54 -2.73
C PHE A 23 23.89 12.33 -2.83
N GLU A 24 24.37 11.09 -2.84
CA GLU A 24 25.78 10.79 -3.07
C GLU A 24 26.26 11.26 -4.45
N ASP A 25 25.47 10.96 -5.49
CA ASP A 25 25.72 11.43 -6.87
C ASP A 25 25.71 12.96 -6.96
N ALA A 26 24.88 13.61 -6.15
CA ALA A 26 24.83 15.07 -6.06
C ALA A 26 25.97 15.69 -5.25
N GLY A 27 26.85 14.88 -4.63
CA GLY A 27 28.04 15.36 -3.91
C GLY A 27 27.90 15.51 -2.40
N TYR A 28 26.94 14.80 -1.80
CA TYR A 28 26.82 14.69 -0.35
C TYR A 28 27.44 13.40 0.17
N ASP A 29 27.86 13.41 1.44
CA ASP A 29 28.05 12.15 2.17
C ASP A 29 26.72 11.80 2.81
N VAL A 30 26.24 10.57 2.68
CA VAL A 30 24.96 10.17 3.27
C VAL A 30 25.17 9.18 4.39
N VAL A 31 24.49 9.41 5.50
CA VAL A 31 24.28 8.41 6.54
C VAL A 31 22.80 8.10 6.62
N SER A 32 22.45 6.82 6.51
CA SER A 32 21.05 6.38 6.42
C SER A 32 20.65 5.55 7.64
N ALA A 33 19.36 5.57 7.96
CA ALA A 33 18.79 4.74 9.01
C ALA A 33 17.35 4.36 8.65
N SER A 34 16.94 3.12 8.95
CA SER A 34 15.56 2.68 8.71
C SER A 34 14.65 2.84 9.93
N LYS A 35 15.23 3.27 11.05
CA LYS A 35 14.57 3.44 12.34
C LYS A 35 15.12 4.69 13.03
N ALA A 36 14.29 5.37 13.81
CA ALA A 36 14.64 6.60 14.51
C ALA A 36 15.72 6.39 15.58
N LYS A 37 15.69 5.28 16.31
CA LYS A 37 16.75 4.97 17.29
C LYS A 37 18.12 4.86 16.62
N GLN A 38 18.18 4.13 15.51
CA GLN A 38 19.40 4.01 14.72
C GLN A 38 19.84 5.38 14.18
N ALA A 39 18.90 6.22 13.74
CA ALA A 39 19.22 7.54 13.22
C ALA A 39 19.93 8.44 14.25
N LEU A 40 19.52 8.38 15.52
CA LEU A 40 20.19 9.13 16.60
C LEU A 40 21.62 8.63 16.85
N ASP A 41 21.80 7.32 16.92
CA ASP A 41 23.12 6.72 17.17
C ASP A 41 24.08 7.03 16.01
N VAL A 42 23.60 6.92 14.78
CA VAL A 42 24.37 7.27 13.58
C VAL A 42 24.69 8.76 13.54
N ALA A 43 23.74 9.64 13.87
CA ALA A 43 23.96 11.09 13.89
C ALA A 43 25.02 11.52 14.92
N ARG A 44 25.08 10.86 16.09
CA ARG A 44 26.10 11.15 17.12
C ARG A 44 27.51 10.85 16.65
N GLY A 45 27.70 9.74 15.93
CA GLY A 45 28.99 9.42 15.32
C GLY A 45 29.29 10.24 14.06
N ASN A 46 28.25 10.81 13.44
CA ASN A 46 28.32 11.42 12.12
C ASN A 46 27.44 12.67 12.03
N ALA A 47 27.87 13.76 12.66
CA ALA A 47 27.10 15.01 12.72
C ALA A 47 26.58 15.45 11.34
N PRO A 48 25.26 15.44 11.10
CA PRO A 48 24.69 15.79 9.81
C PRO A 48 24.54 17.32 9.65
N ALA A 49 24.68 17.79 8.42
CA ALA A 49 24.41 19.17 8.03
C ALA A 49 22.92 19.41 7.74
N LEU A 50 22.17 18.37 7.36
CA LEU A 50 20.73 18.38 7.17
C LEU A 50 20.15 16.97 7.36
N ALA A 51 18.92 16.89 7.87
CA ALA A 51 18.19 15.64 7.97
C ALA A 51 16.96 15.61 7.06
N VAL A 52 16.81 14.54 6.29
CA VAL A 52 15.61 14.18 5.53
C VAL A 52 14.93 13.05 6.27
N LEU A 53 13.77 13.31 6.85
CA LEU A 53 13.09 12.38 7.76
C LEU A 53 11.72 12.00 7.21
N ASP A 54 11.44 10.70 7.11
CA ASP A 54 10.05 10.25 7.04
C ASP A 54 9.35 10.67 8.33
N VAL A 55 8.16 11.25 8.18
CA VAL A 55 7.27 11.58 9.29
C VAL A 55 6.82 10.32 10.02
N LEU A 56 6.72 9.18 9.33
CA LEU A 56 6.20 7.94 9.89
C LEU A 56 7.23 6.81 9.85
N LEU A 57 8.07 6.74 10.89
CA LEU A 57 9.01 5.63 11.09
C LEU A 57 8.40 4.55 12.02
N PRO A 58 8.85 3.28 11.92
CA PRO A 58 8.27 2.14 12.64
C PRO A 58 8.44 2.23 14.17
N ASP A 59 9.40 3.00 14.66
CA ASP A 59 9.75 3.12 16.08
C ASP A 59 9.54 4.53 16.67
N LEU A 60 9.38 5.58 15.86
CA LEU A 60 9.12 6.95 16.33
C LEU A 60 8.55 7.82 15.20
N MET A 61 7.69 8.79 15.52
CA MET A 61 7.32 9.81 14.54
C MET A 61 8.54 10.67 14.18
N GLY A 62 8.71 10.99 12.89
CA GLY A 62 9.79 11.85 12.40
C GLY A 62 9.86 13.20 13.11
N TYR A 63 8.71 13.77 13.51
CA TYR A 63 8.67 15.00 14.30
C TYR A 63 9.39 14.86 15.64
N HIS A 64 9.18 13.75 16.35
CA HIS A 64 9.85 13.50 17.63
C HIS A 64 11.32 13.16 17.45
N LEU A 65 11.68 12.48 16.36
CA LEU A 65 13.07 12.29 15.98
C LEU A 65 13.75 13.65 15.71
N ALA A 66 13.09 14.56 15.00
CA ALA A 66 13.60 15.91 14.77
C ALA A 66 13.81 16.68 16.09
N ASP A 67 12.87 16.59 17.03
CA ASP A 67 13.01 17.21 18.35
C ASP A 67 14.21 16.63 19.12
N GLN A 68 14.44 15.32 19.04
CA GLN A 68 15.57 14.65 19.69
C GLN A 68 16.90 15.01 19.03
N LEU A 69 16.96 14.99 17.69
CA LEU A 69 18.13 15.42 16.94
C LEU A 69 18.47 16.88 17.23
N ARG A 70 17.49 17.77 17.33
CA ARG A 70 17.73 19.19 17.64
C ARG A 70 18.18 19.46 19.08
N LYS A 71 17.95 18.56 20.02
CA LYS A 71 18.57 18.68 21.35
C LYS A 71 20.09 18.52 21.28
N GLU A 72 20.57 17.69 20.36
CA GLU A 72 22.00 17.41 20.17
C GLU A 72 22.62 18.30 19.08
N PHE A 73 21.82 18.70 18.08
CA PHE A 73 22.20 19.52 16.94
C PHE A 73 21.19 20.69 16.78
N PRO A 74 21.28 21.75 17.60
CA PRO A 74 20.25 22.80 17.69
C PRO A 74 19.89 23.51 16.39
N GLN A 75 20.83 23.58 15.44
CA GLN A 75 20.65 24.26 14.16
C GLN A 75 20.37 23.31 13.00
N LEU A 76 20.13 22.02 13.26
CA LEU A 76 19.92 21.02 12.20
C LEU A 76 18.65 21.35 11.39
N PRO A 77 18.77 21.73 10.09
CA PRO A 77 17.61 21.85 9.22
C PRO A 77 17.02 20.46 8.98
N VAL A 78 15.69 20.40 9.03
CA VAL A 78 14.94 19.15 8.85
C VAL A 78 13.96 19.32 7.70
N ILE A 79 14.04 18.42 6.73
CA ILE A 79 13.06 18.24 5.68
C ILE A 79 12.22 17.02 6.05
N PHE A 80 10.90 17.18 6.05
CA PHE A 80 9.99 16.07 6.23
C PHE A 80 9.50 15.53 4.91
N VAL A 81 9.43 14.20 4.85
CA VAL A 81 8.86 13.43 3.76
C VAL A 81 7.74 12.56 4.34
N THR A 82 6.63 12.39 3.63
CA THR A 82 5.51 11.59 4.16
C THR A 82 4.67 10.97 3.05
N GLY A 83 4.29 9.70 3.20
CA GLY A 83 3.26 9.08 2.34
C GLY A 83 1.85 9.03 2.93
N VAL A 84 1.68 9.43 4.20
CA VAL A 84 0.41 9.24 4.93
C VAL A 84 -0.32 10.55 5.19
N PHE A 85 0.40 11.61 5.53
CA PHE A 85 -0.16 12.94 5.75
C PHE A 85 -0.13 13.73 4.44
N LYS A 86 -1.30 14.03 3.88
CA LYS A 86 -1.46 14.78 2.62
C LYS A 86 -2.23 16.09 2.83
N GLY A 87 -1.88 17.11 2.06
CA GLY A 87 -2.54 18.41 2.04
C GLY A 87 -1.82 19.49 2.85
N GLY A 88 -1.93 20.74 2.37
CA GLY A 88 -1.13 21.87 2.83
C GLY A 88 -1.23 22.22 4.32
N LYS A 89 -2.27 21.77 5.02
CA LYS A 89 -2.42 21.97 6.48
C LYS A 89 -1.32 21.24 7.27
N HIS A 90 -0.96 20.01 6.88
CA HIS A 90 0.08 19.24 7.56
C HIS A 90 1.47 19.79 7.26
N GLY A 91 1.72 20.21 6.02
CA GLY A 91 2.95 20.91 5.66
C GLY A 91 3.10 22.25 6.38
N ALA A 92 2.02 22.99 6.58
CA ALA A 92 2.03 24.22 7.38
C ALA A 92 2.34 23.94 8.86
N GLU A 93 1.74 22.90 9.45
CA GLU A 93 2.04 22.49 10.83
C GLU A 93 3.51 22.04 10.98
N ALA A 94 4.04 21.26 10.04
CA ALA A 94 5.44 20.84 10.04
C ALA A 94 6.40 22.03 10.06
N LYS A 95 6.13 23.07 9.26
CA LYS A 95 6.93 24.31 9.23
C LYS A 95 6.75 25.15 10.50
N GLN A 96 5.51 25.39 10.92
CA GLN A 96 5.20 26.32 12.02
C GLN A 96 5.54 25.76 13.41
N LYS A 97 5.26 24.48 13.63
CA LYS A 97 5.36 23.84 14.95
C LYS A 97 6.63 23.04 15.12
N HIS A 98 7.12 22.43 14.04
CA HIS A 98 8.30 21.56 14.06
C HIS A 98 9.49 22.16 13.30
N GLY A 99 9.43 23.45 12.92
CA GLY A 99 10.56 24.18 12.32
C GLY A 99 11.13 23.51 11.07
N ALA A 100 10.30 22.76 10.32
CA ALA A 100 10.75 22.10 9.11
C ALA A 100 11.11 23.14 8.05
N VAL A 101 12.22 22.93 7.33
CA VAL A 101 12.62 23.84 6.25
C VAL A 101 11.89 23.51 4.95
N ALA A 102 11.51 22.24 4.76
CA ALA A 102 10.68 21.80 3.66
C ALA A 102 9.80 20.60 4.03
N TRP A 103 8.77 20.37 3.21
CA TRP A 103 7.78 19.32 3.35
C TRP A 103 7.52 18.70 1.98
N PHE A 104 7.59 17.38 1.89
CA PHE A 104 7.36 16.62 0.68
C PHE A 104 6.33 15.50 0.92
N GLU A 105 5.35 15.43 0.04
CA GLU A 105 4.36 14.35 0.03
C GLU A 105 4.82 13.28 -0.96
N LYS A 106 4.83 12.01 -0.55
CA LYS A 106 5.06 10.88 -1.45
C LYS A 106 3.78 10.68 -2.29
N PRO A 107 3.92 10.45 -3.62
CA PRO A 107 5.15 10.54 -4.41
C PRO A 107 5.59 11.99 -4.65
N PHE A 108 6.91 12.24 -4.59
CA PHE A 108 7.53 13.54 -4.86
C PHE A 108 8.57 13.44 -5.97
N GLU A 109 8.83 14.55 -6.66
CA GLU A 109 9.92 14.63 -7.63
C GLU A 109 11.28 14.71 -6.90
N ALA A 110 12.14 13.71 -7.12
CA ALA A 110 13.48 13.62 -6.55
C ALA A 110 14.31 14.90 -6.77
N ARG A 111 14.19 15.51 -7.95
CA ARG A 111 14.85 16.79 -8.29
C ARG A 111 14.42 17.94 -7.36
N LYS A 112 13.13 18.04 -7.04
CA LYS A 112 12.63 19.10 -6.14
C LYS A 112 13.11 18.90 -4.71
N LEU A 113 13.21 17.65 -4.25
CA LEU A 113 13.81 17.34 -2.96
C LEU A 113 15.29 17.71 -2.94
N LEU A 114 16.04 17.35 -3.99
CA LEU A 114 17.45 17.71 -4.14
C LEU A 114 17.68 19.23 -4.17
N GLU A 115 16.83 19.96 -4.89
CA GLU A 115 16.85 21.43 -4.93
C GLU A 115 16.59 22.02 -3.54
N ALA A 116 15.62 21.48 -2.78
CA ALA A 116 15.34 21.93 -1.41
C ALA A 116 16.49 21.64 -0.44
N VAL A 117 17.19 20.51 -0.60
CA VAL A 117 18.42 20.22 0.15
C VAL A 117 19.52 21.21 -0.21
N ALA A 118 19.78 21.41 -1.50
CA ALA A 118 20.84 22.30 -1.99
C ALA A 118 20.64 23.78 -1.58
N GLN A 119 19.39 24.22 -1.43
CA GLN A 119 19.06 25.55 -0.90
C GLN A 119 19.54 25.77 0.54
N HIS A 120 19.65 24.71 1.33
CA HIS A 120 20.02 24.79 2.75
C HIS A 120 21.46 24.30 3.00
N VAL A 121 21.95 23.37 2.19
CA VAL A 121 23.30 22.81 2.28
C VAL A 121 23.87 22.70 0.86
N PRO A 122 24.73 23.65 0.42
CA PRO A 122 25.34 23.60 -0.90
C PRO A 122 26.25 22.38 -1.08
N ALA A 123 26.06 21.61 -2.16
CA ALA A 123 26.86 20.42 -2.45
C ALA A 123 28.33 20.73 -2.78
N ALA A 124 29.23 19.81 -2.45
CA ALA A 124 30.59 19.81 -2.94
C ALA A 124 30.64 19.01 -4.25
N LEU A 125 30.59 19.71 -5.40
CA LEU A 125 30.59 19.10 -6.74
C LEU A 125 31.62 17.97 -6.89
N PRO A 126 31.20 16.73 -7.20
CA PRO A 126 32.09 15.67 -7.66
C PRO A 126 32.23 15.67 -9.18
N SER A 127 33.44 15.39 -9.64
CA SER A 127 33.78 15.12 -11.04
C SER A 127 33.13 13.81 -11.52
N ALA A 128 32.65 13.80 -12.76
CA ALA A 128 31.89 12.70 -13.37
C ALA A 128 32.69 11.39 -13.51
N SER A 129 32.14 10.31 -12.97
CA SER A 129 32.24 8.88 -13.35
C SER A 129 31.62 8.08 -12.19
N GLY A 130 30.56 7.27 -12.30
CA GLY A 130 30.27 6.25 -13.29
C GLY A 130 30.30 4.88 -12.58
N GLY A 131 29.19 4.14 -12.59
CA GLY A 131 29.12 2.73 -12.22
C GLY A 131 28.13 2.41 -11.09
N THR A 132 26.96 1.86 -11.44
CA THR A 132 25.98 1.32 -10.50
C THR A 132 26.05 -0.21 -10.58
N GLU A 133 26.52 -0.85 -9.52
CA GLU A 133 26.36 -2.29 -9.29
C GLU A 133 25.15 -2.50 -8.35
N GLU A 134 24.18 -3.31 -8.78
CA GLU A 134 23.00 -3.70 -8.00
C GLU A 134 23.30 -4.97 -7.20
N PHE A 135 23.05 -4.95 -5.88
CA PHE A 135 22.98 -6.12 -5.00
C PHE A 135 21.50 -6.42 -4.67
N GLU A 136 21.10 -7.67 -4.90
CA GLU A 136 19.80 -8.28 -4.59
C GLU A 136 19.79 -8.80 -3.13
N VAL A 137 18.67 -8.66 -2.39
CA VAL A 137 18.39 -9.47 -1.19
C VAL A 137 16.91 -9.86 -1.13
N GLU A 138 16.68 -11.17 -1.25
CA GLU A 138 15.43 -11.90 -1.02
C GLU A 138 15.02 -11.94 0.46
N LEU A 139 13.72 -12.09 0.72
CA LEU A 139 13.19 -12.56 2.00
C LEU A 139 12.17 -13.67 1.74
N ASP A 140 12.61 -14.91 1.97
CA ASP A 140 11.77 -16.10 2.09
C ASP A 140 10.86 -16.01 3.32
N ILE A 141 9.60 -16.44 3.16
CA ILE A 141 8.73 -16.82 4.28
C ILE A 141 7.99 -18.11 3.89
N ASP A 142 8.34 -19.20 4.56
CA ASP A 142 7.61 -20.47 4.55
C ASP A 142 6.18 -20.28 5.07
N ILE A 143 5.22 -20.90 4.37
CA ILE A 143 3.80 -20.89 4.70
C ILE A 143 3.50 -22.19 5.47
N GLU A 144 3.21 -22.08 6.76
CA GLU A 144 2.47 -23.13 7.48
C GLU A 144 0.97 -22.85 7.37
N GLU A 145 0.24 -23.79 6.76
CA GLU A 145 -1.22 -23.76 6.65
C GLU A 145 -1.86 -24.42 7.88
N ASP A 146 -2.54 -23.62 8.70
CA ASP A 146 -3.75 -24.07 9.40
C ASP A 146 -4.55 -22.84 9.84
N ASP A 147 -5.76 -22.62 9.31
CA ASP A 147 -6.63 -21.53 9.79
C ASP A 147 -8.12 -21.93 9.67
N GLN A 148 -8.75 -22.16 10.82
CA GLN A 148 -10.19 -22.23 10.95
C GLN A 148 -10.80 -20.80 10.91
N PRO A 149 -11.90 -20.58 10.16
CA PRO A 149 -12.51 -19.26 10.05
C PRO A 149 -13.42 -18.92 11.23
N ASP A 150 -13.44 -17.63 11.57
CA ASP A 150 -14.13 -17.10 12.74
C ASP A 150 -14.97 -15.86 12.36
N THR A 151 -15.90 -15.43 13.21
CA THR A 151 -16.83 -14.32 12.92
C THR A 151 -16.10 -12.97 12.70
N MET A 152 -16.50 -12.21 11.68
CA MET A 152 -15.86 -10.94 11.30
C MET A 152 -16.04 -9.85 12.38
N GLU A 153 -14.95 -9.30 12.91
CA GLU A 153 -14.99 -8.06 13.69
C GLU A 153 -14.76 -6.84 12.78
N LEU A 154 -15.77 -5.95 12.69
CA LEU A 154 -15.65 -4.69 11.95
C LEU A 154 -15.04 -3.59 12.83
N THR A 155 -13.93 -3.00 12.39
CA THR A 155 -13.28 -1.87 13.07
C THR A 155 -13.59 -0.53 12.39
N GLY A 156 -14.80 0.01 12.56
CA GLY A 156 -15.15 1.37 12.12
C GLY A 156 -15.90 2.16 13.19
N LYS A 157 -15.60 3.45 13.38
CA LYS A 157 -16.47 4.36 14.16
C LYS A 157 -17.43 5.04 13.18
N ILE A 158 -18.72 4.99 13.47
CA ILE A 158 -19.75 5.68 12.67
C ILE A 158 -20.00 7.04 13.34
N LYS A 159 -19.78 8.15 12.62
CA LYS A 159 -20.35 9.45 12.99
C LYS A 159 -21.52 9.69 12.04
N VAL A 160 -22.74 9.64 12.56
CA VAL A 160 -23.96 9.97 11.79
C VAL A 160 -24.21 11.46 11.99
N SER A 161 -24.04 12.27 10.95
CA SER A 161 -24.49 13.66 10.95
C SER A 161 -25.79 13.76 10.16
N HIS A 162 -26.91 13.85 10.87
CA HIS A 162 -28.17 14.38 10.34
C HIS A 162 -28.47 15.69 11.06
N GLY A 163 -28.92 16.70 10.30
CA GLY A 163 -29.33 18.04 10.71
C GLY A 163 -29.32 18.40 12.22
N SER A 164 -28.51 19.41 12.55
CA SER A 164 -28.51 20.24 13.76
C SER A 164 -28.51 19.61 15.16
N ASP A 165 -28.40 18.29 15.31
CA ASP A 165 -28.11 17.66 16.62
C ASP A 165 -27.01 16.60 16.49
N ASP A 166 -25.86 16.85 17.13
CA ASP A 166 -24.69 15.96 17.17
C ASP A 166 -24.88 14.95 18.32
N GLY A 167 -25.59 13.84 18.04
CA GLY A 167 -25.80 12.74 18.99
C GLY A 167 -24.99 11.49 18.64
N SER A 168 -24.14 11.02 19.56
CA SER A 168 -23.46 9.71 19.44
C SER A 168 -24.28 8.62 20.13
N ALA A 169 -24.65 7.55 19.39
CA ALA A 169 -25.28 6.35 19.97
C ALA A 169 -24.44 5.09 19.69
N GLU A 170 -24.23 4.28 20.73
CA GLU A 170 -23.53 3.00 20.65
C GLU A 170 -24.53 1.87 20.35
N LEU A 171 -24.31 1.10 19.28
CA LEU A 171 -25.09 -0.11 19.00
C LEU A 171 -24.35 -1.34 19.51
N HIS A 172 -24.98 -2.04 20.47
CA HIS A 172 -24.52 -3.33 20.98
C HIS A 172 -25.15 -4.49 20.19
N GLY A 173 -24.37 -5.55 19.99
CA GLY A 173 -24.67 -6.67 19.09
C GLY A 173 -26.04 -7.32 19.28
N ALA A 174 -26.73 -7.51 18.15
CA ALA A 174 -27.78 -8.52 18.02
C ALA A 174 -27.25 -9.61 17.07
N ASP A 175 -27.25 -10.84 17.59
CA ASP A 175 -26.77 -12.07 16.95
C ASP A 175 -27.64 -12.40 15.73
N LEU A 176 -27.19 -12.06 14.51
CA LEU A 176 -27.94 -12.28 13.27
C LEU A 176 -27.59 -13.65 12.68
N ARG A 177 -28.24 -14.71 13.16
CA ARG A 177 -28.30 -16.00 12.45
C ARG A 177 -29.41 -15.94 11.40
N ALA A 178 -29.07 -16.03 10.12
CA ALA A 178 -30.05 -16.13 9.05
C ALA A 178 -30.76 -17.51 9.11
N ARG A 179 -32.09 -17.52 9.25
CA ARG A 179 -32.93 -18.70 8.98
C ARG A 179 -33.38 -18.68 7.51
N PRO A 180 -33.61 -19.85 6.88
CA PRO A 180 -34.16 -19.91 5.52
C PRO A 180 -35.58 -19.32 5.50
N MET A 181 -35.86 -18.45 4.54
CA MET A 181 -37.15 -17.77 4.42
C MET A 181 -38.13 -18.65 3.63
N GLU A 182 -39.24 -19.03 4.28
CA GLU A 182 -40.38 -19.69 3.63
C GLU A 182 -41.07 -18.73 2.66
N ARG A 183 -41.45 -19.24 1.49
CA ARG A 183 -42.26 -18.50 0.50
C ARG A 183 -43.72 -18.48 0.94
N LEU A 184 -44.32 -17.30 0.96
CA LEU A 184 -45.78 -17.13 1.00
C LEU A 184 -46.26 -16.36 -0.25
N PRO A 185 -47.47 -16.65 -0.75
CA PRO A 185 -47.90 -16.35 -2.12
C PRO A 185 -48.50 -14.94 -2.32
N ASP A 186 -48.52 -14.53 -3.59
CA ASP A 186 -49.08 -13.29 -4.15
C ASP A 186 -50.52 -13.00 -3.71
N THR A 187 -50.81 -11.74 -3.33
CA THR A 187 -52.12 -11.09 -3.62
C THR A 187 -52.09 -9.56 -3.49
N LEU A 188 -52.28 -8.90 -4.64
CA LEU A 188 -53.15 -7.75 -4.99
C LEU A 188 -53.12 -6.40 -4.22
N VAL A 189 -52.46 -5.42 -4.85
CA VAL A 189 -52.93 -4.07 -5.34
C VAL A 189 -53.77 -3.16 -4.41
N ARG A 190 -53.27 -1.92 -4.16
CA ARG A 190 -53.96 -0.65 -4.54
C ARG A 190 -53.11 0.65 -4.39
N THR A 191 -52.92 1.29 -5.56
CA THR A 191 -52.93 2.74 -5.93
C THR A 191 -51.96 3.78 -5.36
N ARG A 192 -51.25 4.45 -6.30
CA ARG A 192 -50.44 5.68 -6.17
C ARG A 192 -51.30 6.96 -6.30
N PRO A 193 -50.79 8.10 -5.80
CA PRO A 193 -50.75 9.34 -6.55
C PRO A 193 -49.34 9.72 -6.99
N VAL A 194 -49.30 10.45 -8.10
CA VAL A 194 -48.18 10.85 -8.96
C VAL A 194 -47.41 12.03 -8.36
N GLY A 195 -46.08 12.08 -8.55
CA GLY A 195 -45.36 13.34 -8.32
C GLY A 195 -43.85 13.29 -8.07
N THR A 196 -43.09 12.37 -8.67
CA THR A 196 -41.64 12.55 -8.88
C THR A 196 -41.23 11.58 -9.98
N PRO A 197 -40.42 11.99 -10.99
CA PRO A 197 -39.84 11.02 -11.91
C PRO A 197 -39.17 9.94 -11.06
N PRO A 198 -39.40 8.63 -11.31
CA PRO A 198 -38.61 7.63 -10.64
C PRO A 198 -37.16 7.99 -10.96
N ALA A 199 -36.36 8.22 -9.91
CA ALA A 199 -34.92 8.21 -10.07
C ALA A 199 -34.61 6.96 -10.89
N PRO A 200 -33.83 7.07 -11.98
CA PRO A 200 -33.48 5.90 -12.77
C PRO A 200 -32.98 4.85 -11.78
N PRO A 201 -33.45 3.59 -11.88
CA PRO A 201 -32.96 2.55 -10.98
C PRO A 201 -31.43 2.63 -11.06
N PRO A 202 -30.71 2.75 -9.93
CA PRO A 202 -29.27 2.60 -10.01
C PRO A 202 -29.07 1.16 -10.44
N THR A 203 -28.88 0.94 -11.72
CA THR A 203 -28.37 -0.31 -12.27
C THR A 203 -26.91 -0.39 -11.83
N LYS A 204 -26.69 -0.58 -10.53
CA LYS A 204 -25.43 -1.03 -9.97
C LYS A 204 -25.23 -2.41 -10.55
N ALA A 205 -24.48 -2.47 -11.65
CA ALA A 205 -24.16 -3.72 -12.30
C ALA A 205 -23.29 -4.55 -11.35
N LEU A 206 -23.92 -5.35 -10.50
CA LEU A 206 -23.26 -6.33 -9.66
C LEU A 206 -22.66 -7.38 -10.58
N ARG A 207 -21.34 -7.37 -10.77
CA ARG A 207 -20.64 -8.36 -11.59
C ARG A 207 -20.17 -9.49 -10.70
N ARG A 208 -20.43 -10.73 -11.10
CA ARG A 208 -20.00 -11.93 -10.39
C ARG A 208 -19.25 -12.85 -11.35
N GLY A 209 -18.24 -13.53 -10.86
CA GLY A 209 -17.47 -14.48 -11.67
C GLY A 209 -16.48 -15.28 -10.84
N GLU A 210 -15.66 -16.04 -11.54
CA GLU A 210 -14.53 -16.78 -10.96
C GLU A 210 -13.24 -15.97 -11.06
N LEU A 211 -12.32 -16.16 -10.11
CA LEU A 211 -11.05 -15.43 -10.07
C LEU A 211 -10.17 -15.84 -11.26
N ARG A 212 -9.78 -17.12 -11.41
CA ARG A 212 -9.00 -17.63 -12.58
C ARG A 212 -7.91 -16.65 -13.07
N ASP A 213 -7.05 -16.21 -12.17
CA ASP A 213 -5.97 -15.24 -12.45
C ASP A 213 -6.39 -13.81 -12.85
N ASN A 214 -7.67 -13.45 -12.78
CA ASN A 214 -8.21 -12.17 -13.26
C ASN A 214 -8.12 -11.01 -12.25
N LEU A 215 -7.54 -11.21 -11.06
CA LEU A 215 -7.47 -10.17 -10.03
C LEU A 215 -6.91 -8.84 -10.57
N PRO A 216 -5.81 -8.80 -11.35
CA PRO A 216 -5.32 -7.57 -11.96
C PRO A 216 -6.40 -6.87 -12.79
N SER A 217 -7.08 -7.60 -13.68
CA SER A 217 -8.14 -7.04 -14.53
C SER A 217 -9.32 -6.48 -13.73
N LEU A 218 -9.67 -7.10 -12.59
CA LEU A 218 -10.72 -6.59 -11.70
C LEU A 218 -10.32 -5.27 -11.04
N ILE A 219 -9.07 -5.18 -10.55
CA ILE A 219 -8.51 -3.94 -9.99
C ILE A 219 -8.46 -2.84 -11.07
N THR A 220 -7.98 -3.20 -12.27
CA THR A 220 -7.91 -2.31 -13.43
C THR A 220 -9.28 -1.77 -13.83
N ALA A 221 -10.35 -2.57 -13.74
CA ALA A 221 -11.71 -2.13 -14.05
C ALA A 221 -12.19 -0.97 -13.18
N PHE A 222 -11.83 -0.95 -11.88
CA PHE A 222 -12.13 0.19 -11.01
C PHE A 222 -11.38 1.44 -11.44
N PHE A 223 -10.09 1.31 -11.76
CA PHE A 223 -9.27 2.44 -12.19
C PHE A 223 -9.77 3.07 -13.50
N GLN A 224 -10.06 2.23 -14.50
CA GLN A 224 -10.56 2.69 -15.81
C GLN A 224 -11.89 3.43 -15.71
N THR A 225 -12.81 2.90 -14.90
CA THR A 225 -14.15 3.49 -14.74
C THR A 225 -14.16 4.68 -13.79
N ARG A 226 -13.10 4.87 -12.99
CA ARG A 226 -13.01 5.86 -11.90
C ARG A 226 -14.16 5.77 -10.91
N GLU A 227 -14.75 4.58 -10.80
CA GLU A 227 -15.92 4.33 -9.96
C GLU A 227 -15.52 4.06 -8.51
N THR A 228 -16.44 4.36 -7.60
CA THR A 228 -16.33 3.99 -6.18
C THR A 228 -17.09 2.70 -5.96
N GLY A 229 -16.54 1.76 -5.19
CA GLY A 229 -17.21 0.49 -4.98
C GLY A 229 -16.42 -0.50 -4.15
N GLU A 230 -16.80 -1.77 -4.26
CA GLU A 230 -16.19 -2.86 -3.51
C GLU A 230 -15.99 -4.10 -4.39
N LEU A 231 -14.85 -4.75 -4.19
CA LEU A 231 -14.48 -6.04 -4.74
C LEU A 231 -14.44 -7.05 -3.60
N GLY A 232 -15.48 -7.87 -3.50
CA GLY A 232 -15.49 -9.05 -2.64
C GLY A 232 -14.83 -10.23 -3.36
N VAL A 233 -13.89 -10.89 -2.73
CA VAL A 233 -13.22 -12.11 -3.22
C VAL A 233 -13.39 -13.21 -2.17
N GLN A 234 -13.77 -14.41 -2.60
CA GLN A 234 -14.02 -15.55 -1.74
C GLN A 234 -13.34 -16.81 -2.25
N ARG A 235 -12.64 -17.52 -1.38
CA ARG A 235 -12.05 -18.85 -1.63
C ARG A 235 -12.38 -19.76 -0.45
N GLY A 236 -13.19 -20.79 -0.70
CA GLY A 236 -13.76 -21.63 0.35
C GLY A 236 -14.56 -20.80 1.36
N GLN A 237 -14.14 -20.82 2.62
CA GLN A 237 -14.74 -20.05 3.71
C GLN A 237 -14.08 -18.67 3.92
N VAL A 238 -12.93 -18.41 3.29
CA VAL A 238 -12.20 -17.14 3.42
C VAL A 238 -12.82 -16.11 2.47
N LYS A 239 -13.16 -14.94 3.01
CA LYS A 239 -13.77 -13.80 2.33
C LYS A 239 -12.95 -12.56 2.61
N LYS A 240 -12.51 -11.89 1.55
CA LYS A 240 -11.82 -10.61 1.59
C LYS A 240 -12.59 -9.59 0.78
N VAL A 241 -12.57 -8.33 1.19
CA VAL A 241 -13.23 -7.24 0.48
C VAL A 241 -12.26 -6.10 0.32
N VAL A 242 -12.12 -5.56 -0.89
CA VAL A 242 -11.32 -4.37 -1.18
C VAL A 242 -12.26 -3.23 -1.57
N TYR A 243 -12.10 -2.07 -0.95
CA TYR A 243 -12.89 -0.88 -1.22
C TYR A 243 -12.11 0.09 -2.10
N PHE A 244 -12.82 0.67 -3.06
CA PHE A 244 -12.26 1.60 -4.04
C PHE A 244 -12.99 2.94 -3.95
N GLU A 245 -12.24 4.03 -4.04
CA GLU A 245 -12.74 5.40 -4.14
C GLU A 245 -12.12 6.05 -5.37
N GLY A 246 -12.95 6.51 -6.32
CA GLY A 246 -12.45 7.11 -7.57
C GLY A 246 -11.53 6.19 -8.37
N GLY A 247 -11.74 4.87 -8.31
CA GLY A 247 -10.88 3.86 -8.93
C GLY A 247 -9.64 3.45 -8.14
N MET A 248 -9.37 4.07 -6.98
CA MET A 248 -8.18 3.80 -6.16
C MET A 248 -8.53 2.87 -4.97
N PRO A 249 -7.75 1.80 -4.70
CA PRO A 249 -7.91 1.00 -3.49
C PRO A 249 -7.64 1.86 -2.25
N VAL A 250 -8.64 1.99 -1.38
CA VAL A 250 -8.53 2.81 -0.16
C VAL A 250 -8.57 1.99 1.12
N PHE A 251 -9.20 0.82 1.10
CA PHE A 251 -9.38 -0.01 2.29
C PHE A 251 -9.62 -1.48 1.94
N SER A 252 -9.50 -2.38 2.92
CA SER A 252 -9.76 -3.81 2.76
C SER A 252 -10.08 -4.51 4.07
N LEU A 253 -10.88 -5.56 3.99
CA LEU A 253 -11.28 -6.41 5.09
C LEU A 253 -11.01 -7.88 4.78
N SER A 254 -10.83 -8.69 5.81
CA SER A 254 -10.70 -10.15 5.72
C SER A 254 -11.35 -10.80 6.94
N ASN A 255 -11.96 -11.97 6.76
CA ASN A 255 -12.41 -12.82 7.87
C ASN A 255 -11.35 -13.80 8.37
N LEU A 256 -10.16 -13.80 7.77
CA LEU A 256 -9.08 -14.70 8.19
C LEU A 256 -8.48 -14.23 9.51
N LEU A 257 -8.24 -15.16 10.45
CA LEU A 257 -7.69 -14.84 11.76
C LEU A 257 -6.28 -14.24 11.64
N SER A 258 -5.43 -14.82 10.80
CA SER A 258 -4.07 -14.33 10.54
C SER A 258 -4.03 -12.93 9.92
N ASP A 259 -5.12 -12.47 9.29
CA ASP A 259 -5.23 -11.11 8.76
C ASP A 259 -5.65 -10.08 9.83
N ARG A 260 -6.10 -10.48 11.03
CA ARG A 260 -6.51 -9.53 12.10
C ARG A 260 -5.31 -8.74 12.63
N LEU A 261 -5.54 -7.50 13.07
CA LEU A 261 -4.48 -6.58 13.52
C LEU A 261 -3.56 -7.19 14.56
N GLY A 262 -4.11 -7.94 15.53
CA GLY A 262 -3.32 -8.60 16.56
C GLY A 262 -2.32 -9.61 15.97
N GLN A 263 -2.80 -10.54 15.14
CA GLN A 263 -1.94 -11.55 14.50
C GLN A 263 -0.95 -10.92 13.51
N PHE A 264 -1.39 -9.87 12.81
CA PHE A 264 -0.50 -9.07 11.97
C PHE A 264 0.65 -8.43 12.76
N LEU A 265 0.37 -7.88 13.95
CA LEU A 265 1.37 -7.30 14.84
C LEU A 265 2.35 -8.35 15.39
N VAL A 266 1.88 -9.59 15.62
CA VAL A 266 2.76 -10.71 16.00
C VAL A 266 3.67 -11.10 14.85
N ARG A 267 3.10 -11.31 13.64
CA ARG A 267 3.85 -11.69 12.44
C ARG A 267 4.90 -10.65 12.03
N THR A 268 4.62 -9.38 12.27
CA THR A 268 5.59 -8.28 12.04
C THR A 268 6.56 -8.06 13.20
N GLY A 269 6.44 -8.85 14.28
CA GLY A 269 7.31 -8.79 15.45
C GLY A 269 7.08 -7.57 16.36
N LYS A 270 5.99 -6.81 16.17
CA LYS A 270 5.68 -5.63 16.99
C LYS A 270 5.24 -6.00 18.41
N ILE A 271 4.50 -7.09 18.53
CA ILE A 271 4.10 -7.66 19.83
C ILE A 271 4.45 -9.15 19.85
N ARG A 272 4.67 -9.70 21.04
CA ARG A 272 4.89 -11.14 21.19
C ARG A 272 3.58 -11.92 21.23
N PRO A 273 3.57 -13.21 20.87
CA PRO A 273 2.37 -14.06 20.94
C PRO A 273 1.70 -14.06 22.31
N GLU A 274 2.49 -14.07 23.40
CA GLU A 274 1.94 -14.07 24.77
C GLU A 274 1.21 -12.75 25.09
N GLN A 275 1.75 -11.63 24.60
CA GLN A 275 1.13 -10.31 24.77
C GLN A 275 -0.19 -10.22 24.02
N LEU A 276 -0.29 -10.85 22.84
CA LEU A 276 -1.54 -10.92 22.10
C LEU A 276 -2.57 -11.81 22.81
N ALA A 277 -2.16 -12.93 23.39
CA ALA A 277 -3.05 -13.82 24.13
C ALA A 277 -3.72 -13.10 25.32
N ASP A 278 -2.94 -12.36 26.10
CA ASP A 278 -3.45 -11.55 27.22
C ASP A 278 -4.46 -10.49 26.76
N VAL A 279 -4.13 -9.79 25.68
CA VAL A 279 -4.99 -8.76 25.07
C VAL A 279 -6.29 -9.38 24.53
N ALA A 280 -6.20 -10.53 23.86
CA ALA A 280 -7.35 -11.21 23.29
C ALA A 280 -8.33 -11.69 24.37
N LEU A 281 -7.82 -12.20 25.49
CA LEU A 281 -8.64 -12.59 26.63
C LEU A 281 -9.40 -11.39 27.21
N MET A 282 -8.75 -10.23 27.31
CA MET A 282 -9.41 -8.99 27.75
C MET A 282 -10.40 -8.45 26.73
N ALA A 283 -10.09 -8.54 25.44
CA ALA A 283 -11.00 -8.14 24.37
C ALA A 283 -12.31 -8.93 24.44
N GLN A 284 -12.22 -10.24 24.67
CA GLN A 284 -13.40 -11.10 24.85
C GLN A 284 -14.19 -10.75 26.12
N GLN A 285 -13.51 -10.52 27.25
CA GLN A 285 -14.18 -10.21 28.52
C GLN A 285 -14.84 -8.83 28.55
N THR A 286 -14.18 -7.83 27.95
CA THR A 286 -14.63 -6.44 27.98
C THR A 286 -15.44 -6.04 26.75
N LYS A 287 -15.50 -6.91 25.73
CA LYS A 287 -16.06 -6.63 24.39
C LYS A 287 -15.44 -5.38 23.73
N ARG A 288 -14.21 -5.03 24.10
CA ARG A 288 -13.46 -3.89 23.53
C ARG A 288 -12.55 -4.36 22.40
N ARG A 289 -12.16 -3.44 21.53
CA ARG A 289 -11.30 -3.73 20.37
C ARG A 289 -9.88 -4.04 20.81
N THR A 290 -9.29 -5.07 20.20
CA THR A 290 -7.87 -5.44 20.37
C THR A 290 -6.93 -4.24 20.20
N GLY A 291 -7.15 -3.42 19.16
CA GLY A 291 -6.34 -2.23 18.91
C GLY A 291 -6.38 -1.18 20.03
N ASP A 292 -7.52 -1.01 20.69
CA ASP A 292 -7.67 -0.03 21.78
C ASP A 292 -7.02 -0.53 23.07
N ILE A 293 -7.16 -1.84 23.35
CA ILE A 293 -6.51 -2.48 24.50
C ILE A 293 -5.00 -2.47 24.34
N LEU A 294 -4.48 -2.70 23.13
CA LEU A 294 -3.06 -2.61 22.83
C LEU A 294 -2.49 -1.21 23.14
N VAL A 295 -3.28 -0.16 22.86
CA VAL A 295 -2.87 1.22 23.15
C VAL A 295 -2.90 1.51 24.64
N GLU A 296 -3.97 1.14 25.33
CA GLU A 296 -4.10 1.33 26.77
C GLU A 296 -3.01 0.58 27.56
N ARG A 297 -2.61 -0.60 27.10
CA ARG A 297 -1.54 -1.42 27.70
C ARG A 297 -0.13 -0.89 27.39
N GLY A 298 -0.01 0.18 26.59
CA GLY A 298 1.28 0.72 26.16
C GLY A 298 2.06 -0.19 25.22
N LEU A 299 1.41 -1.22 24.64
CA LEU A 299 2.01 -2.13 23.66
C LEU A 299 2.05 -1.50 22.27
N LEU A 300 1.18 -0.51 22.03
CA LEU A 300 1.08 0.23 20.78
C LEU A 300 0.80 1.70 21.08
N ARG A 301 1.40 2.64 20.36
CA ARG A 301 0.98 4.04 20.42
C ARG A 301 -0.18 4.28 19.46
N ASP A 302 -1.00 5.30 19.70
CA ASP A 302 -2.11 5.67 18.79
C ASP A 302 -1.64 5.94 17.35
N THR A 303 -0.44 6.51 17.19
CA THR A 303 0.18 6.75 15.88
C THR A 303 0.63 5.46 15.20
N GLU A 304 1.23 4.53 15.97
CA GLU A 304 1.63 3.21 15.47
C GLU A 304 0.41 2.37 15.11
N ARG A 305 -0.69 2.49 15.84
CA ARG A 305 -1.96 1.82 15.50
C ARG A 305 -2.40 2.18 14.09
N LEU A 306 -2.39 3.45 13.73
CA LEU A 306 -2.77 3.89 12.39
C LEU A 306 -1.83 3.34 11.31
N TYR A 307 -0.51 3.32 11.56
CA TYR A 307 0.47 2.72 10.67
C TYR A 307 0.21 1.23 10.44
N TYR A 308 0.13 0.44 11.52
CA TYR A 308 -0.03 -1.00 11.41
C TYR A 308 -1.39 -1.41 10.85
N VAL A 309 -2.45 -0.61 11.08
CA VAL A 309 -3.72 -0.80 10.37
C VAL A 309 -3.52 -0.59 8.87
N GLY A 310 -2.84 0.48 8.44
CA GLY A 310 -2.55 0.68 7.02
C GLY A 310 -1.75 -0.45 6.39
N GLN A 311 -0.74 -0.95 7.09
CA GLN A 311 0.08 -2.08 6.62
C GLN A 311 -0.71 -3.39 6.59
N GLN A 312 -1.57 -3.64 7.58
CA GLN A 312 -2.48 -4.79 7.60
C GLN A 312 -3.40 -4.76 6.38
N VAL A 313 -4.01 -3.61 6.10
CA VAL A 313 -4.89 -3.42 4.93
C VAL A 313 -4.11 -3.70 3.64
N LYS A 314 -2.91 -3.15 3.47
CA LYS A 314 -2.05 -3.48 2.32
C LYS A 314 -1.75 -4.98 2.23
N SER A 315 -1.40 -5.62 3.34
CA SER A 315 -1.11 -7.06 3.40
C SER A 315 -2.31 -7.91 2.96
N ILE A 316 -3.53 -7.52 3.32
CA ILE A 316 -4.76 -8.20 2.90
C ILE A 316 -4.91 -8.10 1.38
N ILE A 317 -4.75 -6.91 0.80
CA ILE A 317 -4.84 -6.72 -0.65
C ILE A 317 -3.74 -7.52 -1.37
N TYR A 318 -2.50 -7.46 -0.90
CA TYR A 318 -1.40 -8.23 -1.49
C TYR A 318 -1.67 -9.73 -1.46
N SER A 319 -2.16 -10.26 -0.33
CA SER A 319 -2.43 -11.70 -0.22
C SER A 319 -3.44 -12.25 -1.24
N LEU A 320 -4.27 -11.38 -1.84
CA LEU A 320 -5.17 -11.78 -2.93
C LEU A 320 -4.42 -12.18 -4.20
N PHE A 321 -3.23 -11.64 -4.45
CA PHE A 321 -2.42 -12.01 -5.61
C PHE A 321 -1.92 -13.45 -5.53
N ALA A 322 -1.87 -14.05 -4.33
CA ALA A 322 -1.56 -15.47 -4.17
C ALA A 322 -2.75 -16.39 -4.51
N TRP A 323 -3.95 -15.85 -4.74
CA TRP A 323 -5.14 -16.64 -5.07
C TRP A 323 -5.27 -16.80 -6.59
N GLU A 324 -5.18 -18.04 -7.06
CA GLU A 324 -5.41 -18.42 -8.47
C GLU A 324 -6.91 -18.70 -8.72
N GLU A 325 -7.56 -19.26 -7.71
CA GLU A 325 -8.96 -19.70 -7.75
C GLU A 325 -9.81 -19.02 -6.67
N GLY A 326 -11.10 -18.95 -6.94
CA GLY A 326 -12.09 -18.34 -6.06
C GLY A 326 -13.25 -17.75 -6.86
N THR A 327 -14.12 -17.07 -6.15
CA THR A 327 -15.22 -16.30 -6.74
C THR A 327 -15.09 -14.84 -6.36
N TYR A 328 -15.55 -13.94 -7.21
CA TYR A 328 -15.58 -12.52 -6.91
C TYR A 328 -16.99 -11.95 -7.13
N VAL A 329 -17.26 -10.88 -6.39
CA VAL A 329 -18.42 -10.02 -6.54
C VAL A 329 -17.91 -8.59 -6.57
N MET A 330 -18.20 -7.89 -7.66
CA MET A 330 -17.79 -6.51 -7.88
C MET A 330 -19.03 -5.62 -7.98
N SER A 331 -19.04 -4.51 -7.25
CA SER A 331 -20.12 -3.53 -7.30
C SER A 331 -19.59 -2.11 -7.46
N PHE A 332 -20.28 -1.30 -8.26
CA PHE A 332 -20.02 0.12 -8.46
C PHE A 332 -21.15 0.95 -7.81
N GLY A 333 -20.82 2.13 -7.28
CA GLY A 333 -21.77 3.03 -6.61
C GLY A 333 -22.08 2.67 -5.15
N GLY A 334 -21.19 1.94 -4.46
CA GLY A 334 -21.25 1.72 -3.00
C GLY A 334 -20.72 2.93 -2.23
N LYS A 335 -21.20 3.18 -1.00
CA LYS A 335 -20.50 4.11 -0.10
C LYS A 335 -19.19 3.44 0.30
N ALA A 336 -18.04 3.98 -0.11
CA ALA A 336 -16.79 3.68 0.59
C ALA A 336 -17.05 3.95 2.07
N ARG A 337 -16.86 2.95 2.94
CA ARG A 337 -17.05 3.15 4.38
C ARG A 337 -16.17 4.33 4.79
N GLY A 338 -16.73 5.25 5.57
CA GLY A 338 -16.04 6.44 6.06
C GLY A 338 -14.99 6.07 7.10
N GLU A 339 -13.96 5.34 6.69
CA GLU A 339 -12.77 5.11 7.47
C GLU A 339 -11.76 6.21 7.19
N THR A 340 -11.17 6.75 8.25
CA THR A 340 -10.33 7.96 8.18
C THR A 340 -8.96 7.69 7.55
N LEU A 341 -8.64 6.42 7.27
CA LEU A 341 -7.39 5.99 6.68
C LEU A 341 -7.59 5.71 5.19
N LYS A 342 -7.19 6.67 4.34
CA LYS A 342 -7.13 6.44 2.89
C LYS A 342 -5.75 5.89 2.56
N LEU A 343 -5.70 4.65 2.07
CA LEU A 343 -4.48 4.09 1.49
C LEU A 343 -4.09 4.88 0.23
N ASP A 344 -2.82 5.26 0.14
CA ASP A 344 -2.24 5.77 -1.11
C ASP A 344 -1.60 4.61 -1.87
N VAL A 345 -2.44 3.80 -2.51
CA VAL A 345 -2.00 2.64 -3.28
C VAL A 345 -2.35 2.88 -4.73
N ASN A 346 -1.34 3.17 -5.56
CA ASN A 346 -1.51 3.20 -7.00
C ASN A 346 -1.85 1.77 -7.48
N PRO A 347 -2.97 1.56 -8.21
CA PRO A 347 -3.35 0.23 -8.67
C PRO A 347 -2.31 -0.44 -9.57
N ALA A 348 -1.59 0.33 -10.40
CA ALA A 348 -0.53 -0.20 -11.26
C ALA A 348 0.60 -0.80 -10.43
N ASN A 349 1.13 -0.03 -9.48
CA ASN A 349 2.22 -0.48 -8.60
C ASN A 349 1.79 -1.61 -7.68
N LEU A 350 0.53 -1.61 -7.23
CA LEU A 350 -0.05 -2.72 -6.48
C LEU A 350 -0.03 -4.02 -7.29
N ILE A 351 -0.46 -3.95 -8.55
CA ILE A 351 -0.48 -5.10 -9.46
C ILE A 351 0.93 -5.56 -9.75
N VAL A 352 1.84 -4.65 -10.14
CA VAL A 352 3.23 -5.01 -10.47
C VAL A 352 3.92 -5.71 -9.31
N ARG A 353 3.88 -5.11 -8.12
CA ARG A 353 4.48 -5.70 -6.92
C ARG A 353 3.79 -6.98 -6.50
N GLY A 354 2.46 -7.04 -6.59
CA GLY A 354 1.68 -8.24 -6.26
C GLY A 354 2.02 -9.42 -7.17
N VAL A 355 2.13 -9.20 -8.47
CA VAL A 355 2.54 -10.21 -9.45
C VAL A 355 3.98 -10.66 -9.20
N LYS A 356 4.94 -9.72 -9.15
CA LYS A 356 6.36 -10.03 -8.94
C LYS A 356 6.60 -10.82 -7.65
N LYS A 357 5.86 -10.51 -6.58
CA LYS A 357 6.09 -11.12 -5.26
C LYS A 357 5.34 -12.44 -5.02
N LEU A 358 4.15 -12.62 -5.59
CA LEU A 358 3.23 -13.67 -5.16
C LEU A 358 2.81 -14.66 -6.25
N TYR A 359 3.22 -14.45 -7.51
CA TYR A 359 2.95 -15.42 -8.57
C TYR A 359 3.97 -16.56 -8.52
N LYS A 360 3.46 -17.80 -8.50
CA LYS A 360 4.28 -19.01 -8.58
C LYS A 360 4.78 -19.24 -10.02
N ALA A 361 5.95 -19.87 -10.18
CA ALA A 361 6.53 -20.14 -11.49
C ALA A 361 5.57 -20.86 -12.46
N GLU A 362 4.83 -21.86 -11.98
CA GLU A 362 3.86 -22.60 -12.80
C GLU A 362 2.70 -21.74 -13.29
N ARG A 363 2.30 -20.72 -12.52
CA ARG A 363 1.30 -19.74 -12.92
C ARG A 363 1.84 -18.82 -14.00
N VAL A 364 3.08 -18.33 -13.83
CA VAL A 364 3.73 -17.46 -14.80
C VAL A 364 3.87 -18.16 -16.15
N LYS A 365 4.30 -19.44 -16.17
CA LYS A 365 4.40 -20.25 -17.40
C LYS A 365 3.08 -20.40 -18.15
N ARG A 366 1.93 -20.44 -17.46
CA ARG A 366 0.61 -20.48 -18.12
C ARG A 366 0.22 -19.15 -18.75
N ILE A 367 0.68 -18.04 -18.19
CA ILE A 367 0.39 -16.68 -18.66
C ILE A 367 1.36 -16.31 -19.79
N LEU A 368 2.62 -16.73 -19.68
CA LEU A 368 3.73 -16.31 -20.51
C LEU A 368 4.56 -17.52 -20.97
N ALA A 369 4.40 -17.89 -22.24
CA ALA A 369 5.17 -18.94 -22.88
C ALA A 369 6.50 -18.38 -23.41
N LEU A 370 7.53 -19.23 -23.55
CA LEU A 370 8.87 -18.81 -23.99
C LEU A 370 8.89 -18.34 -25.45
N GLU A 371 7.98 -18.87 -26.26
CA GLU A 371 7.77 -18.54 -27.67
C GLU A 371 6.91 -17.29 -27.89
N ASP A 372 6.24 -16.78 -26.84
CA ASP A 372 5.43 -15.58 -26.95
C ASP A 372 6.29 -14.39 -27.40
N ARG A 373 5.68 -13.52 -28.19
CA ARG A 373 6.24 -12.21 -28.56
C ARG A 373 5.38 -11.16 -27.89
N LEU A 374 6.02 -10.17 -27.29
CA LEU A 374 5.33 -9.09 -26.57
C LEU A 374 5.55 -7.78 -27.31
N VAL A 375 4.52 -6.95 -27.38
CA VAL A 375 4.56 -5.60 -27.95
C VAL A 375 4.05 -4.59 -26.93
N PRO A 376 4.48 -3.31 -26.97
CA PRO A 376 3.89 -2.29 -26.12
C PRO A 376 2.41 -2.14 -26.43
N SER A 377 1.57 -2.05 -25.40
CA SER A 377 0.13 -1.95 -25.62
C SER A 377 -0.23 -0.67 -26.37
N ARG A 378 -1.14 -0.80 -27.34
CA ARG A 378 -1.66 0.35 -28.11
C ARG A 378 -2.62 1.22 -27.29
N GLN A 379 -3.17 0.68 -26.22
CA GLN A 379 -4.11 1.36 -25.33
C GLN A 379 -3.71 1.12 -23.87
N PRO A 380 -2.58 1.70 -23.42
CA PRO A 380 -2.13 1.51 -22.06
C PRO A 380 -3.18 2.06 -21.09
N VAL A 381 -3.55 1.22 -20.11
CA VAL A 381 -4.58 1.56 -19.15
C VAL A 381 -4.05 2.53 -18.10
N TYR A 382 -2.80 2.34 -17.70
CA TYR A 382 -2.10 3.17 -16.75
C TYR A 382 -1.12 4.10 -17.49
N PRO A 383 -0.97 5.36 -17.06
CA PRO A 383 0.12 6.20 -17.53
C PRO A 383 1.47 5.51 -17.26
N GLN A 384 2.42 5.60 -18.19
CA GLN A 384 3.75 5.00 -18.00
C GLN A 384 4.48 5.57 -16.77
N SER A 385 4.21 6.84 -16.41
CA SER A 385 4.72 7.47 -15.19
C SER A 385 4.22 6.85 -13.89
N ASP A 386 3.11 6.12 -13.95
CA ASP A 386 2.46 5.53 -12.77
C ASP A 386 2.98 4.11 -12.48
N ILE A 387 3.74 3.53 -13.42
CA ILE A 387 4.35 2.21 -13.29
C ILE A 387 5.80 2.41 -12.85
N GLU A 388 6.07 2.11 -11.58
CA GLU A 388 7.42 2.15 -11.02
C GLU A 388 8.22 0.95 -11.55
N LEU A 389 9.14 1.22 -12.48
CA LEU A 389 10.05 0.23 -13.05
C LEU A 389 11.49 0.56 -12.70
N GLU A 390 12.27 -0.47 -12.42
CA GLU A 390 13.72 -0.36 -12.36
C GLU A 390 14.28 -0.05 -13.75
N ARG A 391 15.53 0.41 -13.81
CA ARG A 391 16.16 0.81 -15.08
C ARG A 391 16.20 -0.35 -16.07
N TRP A 392 16.59 -1.54 -15.62
CA TRP A 392 16.67 -2.72 -16.48
C TRP A 392 15.28 -3.22 -16.91
N GLU A 393 14.23 -3.01 -16.11
CA GLU A 393 12.85 -3.34 -16.47
C GLU A 393 12.31 -2.38 -17.54
N SER A 394 12.68 -1.10 -17.44
CA SER A 394 12.39 -0.10 -18.47
C SER A 394 13.10 -0.43 -19.78
N ASP A 395 14.38 -0.85 -19.70
CA ASP A 395 15.15 -1.30 -20.86
C ASP A 395 14.53 -2.58 -21.47
N LEU A 396 14.07 -3.52 -20.63
CA LEU A 396 13.37 -4.73 -21.08
C LEU A 396 12.06 -4.38 -21.81
N LEU A 397 11.25 -3.48 -21.26
CA LEU A 397 10.01 -2.99 -21.87
C LEU A 397 10.27 -2.36 -23.24
N ALA A 398 11.32 -1.54 -23.37
CA ALA A 398 11.70 -0.91 -24.64
C ALA A 398 12.11 -1.93 -25.72
N HIS A 399 12.56 -3.12 -25.33
CA HIS A 399 12.99 -4.18 -26.22
C HIS A 399 11.92 -5.25 -26.49
N ALA A 400 10.78 -5.19 -25.80
CA ALA A 400 9.62 -6.01 -26.08
C ALA A 400 8.78 -5.36 -27.20
N ASP A 401 9.32 -5.33 -28.42
CA ASP A 401 8.76 -4.68 -29.62
C ASP A 401 8.11 -5.67 -30.62
N GLY A 402 7.96 -6.92 -30.21
CA GLY A 402 7.45 -8.03 -31.02
C GLY A 402 8.51 -8.75 -31.85
N THR A 403 9.72 -8.17 -32.01
CA THR A 403 10.81 -8.80 -32.77
C THR A 403 11.53 -9.89 -31.99
N ARG A 404 11.38 -9.90 -30.66
CA ARG A 404 11.97 -10.90 -29.76
C ARG A 404 10.93 -11.79 -29.09
N THR A 405 11.25 -13.06 -28.93
CA THR A 405 10.50 -13.98 -28.07
C THR A 405 10.80 -13.71 -26.61
N VAL A 406 9.97 -14.22 -25.70
CA VAL A 406 10.23 -14.18 -24.26
C VAL A 406 11.58 -14.84 -23.92
N ALA A 407 11.92 -15.96 -24.55
CA ALA A 407 13.24 -16.60 -24.38
C ALA A 407 14.40 -15.66 -24.76
N GLU A 408 14.26 -14.91 -25.86
CA GLU A 408 15.27 -13.94 -26.31
C GLU A 408 15.33 -12.72 -25.38
N LEU A 409 14.19 -12.28 -24.82
CA LEU A 409 14.13 -11.22 -23.82
C LEU A 409 14.79 -11.63 -22.50
N ILE A 410 14.60 -12.88 -22.06
CA ILE A 410 15.29 -13.46 -20.89
C ILE A 410 16.81 -13.44 -21.12
N ALA A 411 17.26 -13.92 -22.27
CA ALA A 411 18.68 -13.91 -22.62
C ALA A 411 19.25 -12.47 -22.69
N PHE A 412 18.46 -11.52 -23.19
CA PHE A 412 18.83 -10.11 -23.29
C PHE A 412 18.99 -9.45 -21.91
N ALA A 413 18.08 -9.71 -20.97
CA ALA A 413 18.04 -9.04 -19.67
C ALA A 413 19.26 -9.34 -18.78
N ARG A 414 19.94 -10.49 -18.98
CA ARG A 414 21.07 -10.94 -18.14
C ARG A 414 20.71 -10.96 -16.64
N ARG A 415 19.51 -11.43 -16.34
CA ARG A 415 18.94 -11.62 -15.00
C ARG A 415 18.39 -13.05 -14.88
N PRO A 416 18.17 -13.57 -13.67
CA PRO A 416 17.57 -14.90 -13.49
C PRO A 416 16.24 -15.01 -14.25
N GLU A 417 16.02 -16.13 -14.93
CA GLU A 417 14.81 -16.37 -15.74
C GLU A 417 13.50 -16.08 -14.97
N PRO A 418 13.32 -16.55 -13.71
CA PRO A 418 12.10 -16.28 -12.95
C PRO A 418 11.84 -14.79 -12.74
N VAL A 419 12.90 -14.00 -12.51
CA VAL A 419 12.81 -12.55 -12.29
C VAL A 419 12.33 -11.86 -13.55
N VAL A 420 12.90 -12.20 -14.71
CA VAL A 420 12.50 -11.61 -16.00
C VAL A 420 11.06 -12.01 -16.37
N GLN A 421 10.70 -13.28 -16.19
CA GLN A 421 9.35 -13.77 -16.47
C GLN A 421 8.30 -13.09 -15.58
N LEU A 422 8.58 -12.89 -14.29
CA LEU A 422 7.72 -12.16 -13.37
C LEU A 422 7.55 -10.69 -13.77
N THR A 423 8.64 -10.02 -14.17
CA THR A 423 8.57 -8.65 -14.68
C THR A 423 7.70 -8.57 -15.94
N LEU A 424 7.92 -9.43 -16.94
CA LEU A 424 7.10 -9.46 -18.16
C LEU A 424 5.63 -9.79 -17.88
N ALA A 425 5.35 -10.75 -16.99
CA ALA A 425 4.00 -11.06 -16.56
C ALA A 425 3.33 -9.90 -15.82
N SER A 426 4.09 -9.14 -15.04
CA SER A 426 3.58 -7.95 -14.34
C SER A 426 3.22 -6.82 -15.32
N LEU A 427 4.02 -6.62 -16.37
CA LEU A 427 3.77 -5.65 -17.44
C LEU A 427 2.54 -6.03 -18.29
N LEU A 428 2.34 -7.33 -18.54
CA LEU A 428 1.08 -7.83 -19.13
C LEU A 428 -0.13 -7.56 -18.23
N ALA A 429 0.01 -7.80 -16.92
CA ALA A 429 -1.08 -7.64 -15.95
C ALA A 429 -1.57 -6.19 -15.80
N VAL A 430 -0.69 -5.20 -16.03
CA VAL A 430 -1.04 -3.76 -16.09
C VAL A 430 -1.30 -3.24 -17.50
N HIS A 431 -1.34 -4.11 -18.52
CA HIS A 431 -1.52 -3.72 -19.92
C HIS A 431 -0.47 -2.71 -20.42
N ALA A 432 0.76 -2.77 -19.90
CA ALA A 432 1.90 -2.07 -20.49
C ALA A 432 2.43 -2.83 -21.72
N LEU A 433 2.35 -4.16 -21.68
CA LEU A 433 2.60 -5.07 -22.79
C LEU A 433 1.31 -5.79 -23.18
N GLU A 434 1.26 -6.26 -24.42
CA GLU A 434 0.23 -7.18 -24.93
C GLU A 434 0.86 -8.23 -25.85
N LYS A 435 0.18 -9.37 -26.00
CA LYS A 435 0.53 -10.34 -27.05
C LYS A 435 -0.06 -9.85 -28.37
N PRO A 436 0.69 -9.83 -29.48
CA PRO A 436 0.16 -9.41 -30.77
C PRO A 436 -1.02 -10.30 -31.16
N ALA A 437 -2.08 -9.69 -31.70
CA ALA A 437 -3.20 -10.45 -32.24
C ALA A 437 -2.72 -11.34 -33.40
N SER A 438 -3.09 -12.62 -33.35
CA SER A 438 -2.78 -13.60 -34.41
C SER A 438 -3.46 -13.26 -35.73
#